data_AF-A0A9N9SWL3-F1
#
_entry.id   AF-A0A9N9SWL3-F1
#
_cell.length_a   1.000
_cell.length_b   1.000
_cell.length_c   1.000
_cell.angle_alpha   90.00
_cell.angle_beta   90.00
_cell.angle_gamma   90.00
#
_symmetry.space_group_name_H-M   'P 1'
#
loop_
_entity.id
_entity.type
_entity.pdbx_description
1 polymer ?
#
loop_
_entity_poly.entity_id
_entity_poly.type
_entity_poly.pdbx_seq_one_letter_code
_entity_poly.pdbx_strand_id
1 'polypeptide(L)'
;MSLPVNIIVVLCVIFTIIENDAASDSSQLVALVQIFRHGERSPITFYSTDPYANASYWEDLGGELTNRGKRQHEALGQHTRRVYSDFLPIRYDPSVLYATTTDVHRTHMSGQCNLYGMFPAVGNNVWKENLNWQPIPLHQADPHIFNGNPFDCPNYELLFADLWQQEEYVELLKKYQDVFEYLTEHTGDNVTDFMSATTVHDCLLIEDGVGYKLPEWASKVYPEPLATMAGIGYKSLTDSLELQQFYSGPLLNEIVEYLDAKVSNPLAGEKYRIYSGHDSNIAALLNTFIDFGVPYSPAFASTIYIELRQISSDDFYVNVYSKNNDDVKKITVRNCALACPFESFKRELQAVLLDVDTFKEKCTVSKPNIVINEQHQKIIESYRKVKKLFNCQIDPFDGAAPLVLTARNSSILYPESGETTLKFRNGETVNFACPGDKILLNGLMYQTKVEARCLSNSQFEVFGKRYFWRDIACSVNPRATIKYTNSYCARDATMVEIGFDLGNNQFVSIMDICFNTLSQIALYSRYDITASIHSNDETFSRPTFYEDRDMYNLKGRIDTYYKKNRQRTTINNLLGLPPTSSKYISNGDFFLSRGHLAAKSDFLYGFQQNATFR
;
A
#
# COMPACT_ATOMS: atom_id res chain seq x y z
N MET A 1 29.47 34.03 79.27
CA MET A 1 29.23 32.83 78.44
C MET A 1 29.19 33.26 76.98
N SER A 2 29.60 32.38 76.07
CA SER A 2 29.35 32.40 74.61
C SER A 2 29.86 33.61 73.81
N LEU A 3 30.80 33.33 72.89
CA LEU A 3 31.09 34.14 71.69
C LEU A 3 30.22 33.60 70.51
N PRO A 4 30.45 33.91 69.22
CA PRO A 4 29.60 34.88 68.52
C PRO A 4 29.04 34.33 67.17
N VAL A 5 28.31 35.17 66.41
CA VAL A 5 28.13 34.96 64.96
C VAL A 5 28.30 36.28 64.23
N ASN A 6 29.28 36.34 63.31
CA ASN A 6 29.36 37.36 62.27
C ASN A 6 28.64 36.85 61.02
N ILE A 7 27.89 37.70 60.32
CA ILE A 7 27.72 37.57 58.86
C ILE A 7 27.98 38.93 58.23
N ILE A 8 29.00 38.99 57.37
CA ILE A 8 29.34 40.16 56.55
C ILE A 8 28.56 40.04 55.25
N VAL A 9 27.76 41.05 54.90
CA VAL A 9 27.09 41.11 53.59
C VAL A 9 28.10 41.59 52.55
N VAL A 10 28.80 40.65 51.93
CA VAL A 10 29.60 40.93 50.72
C VAL A 10 28.67 40.93 49.52
N LEU A 11 28.42 42.12 48.97
CA LEU A 11 27.71 42.30 47.70
C LEU A 11 28.61 41.89 46.52
N CYS A 12 28.73 40.59 46.29
CA CYS A 12 29.30 40.05 45.06
C CYS A 12 28.36 40.39 43.89
N VAL A 13 28.65 41.49 43.19
CA VAL A 13 28.02 41.79 41.89
C VAL A 13 28.58 40.84 40.86
N ILE A 14 28.03 39.62 40.83
CA ILE A 14 28.21 38.70 39.70
C ILE A 14 27.35 39.25 38.57
N PHE A 15 27.95 40.11 37.74
CA PHE A 15 27.51 40.24 36.37
C PHE A 15 27.80 38.90 35.69
N THR A 16 26.78 38.04 35.64
CA THR A 16 26.77 36.95 34.67
C THR A 16 26.79 37.59 33.29
N ILE A 17 27.95 37.55 32.65
CA ILE A 17 28.03 37.69 31.20
C ILE A 17 27.27 36.47 30.66
N ILE A 18 25.98 36.67 30.39
CA ILE A 18 25.27 35.82 29.46
C ILE A 18 25.94 36.12 28.13
N GLU A 19 26.79 35.21 27.67
CA GLU A 19 27.26 35.18 26.29
C GLU A 19 26.03 34.90 25.43
N ASN A 20 25.35 36.00 25.10
CA ASN A 20 24.16 36.01 24.28
C ASN A 20 24.64 35.82 22.83
N ASP A 21 25.04 34.59 22.52
CA ASP A 21 25.65 34.15 21.26
C ASP A 21 24.62 34.08 20.11
N ALA A 22 23.70 35.03 20.12
CA ALA A 22 22.99 35.55 18.96
C ALA A 22 23.99 36.33 18.08
N ALA A 23 25.05 35.65 17.63
CA ALA A 23 25.70 35.98 16.39
C ALA A 23 24.58 36.07 15.33
N SER A 24 24.45 37.23 14.71
CA SER A 24 23.48 37.45 13.64
C SER A 24 23.82 36.51 12.48
N ASP A 25 23.18 35.34 12.42
CA ASP A 25 23.38 34.36 11.37
C ASP A 25 23.03 35.01 10.03
N SER A 26 24.08 35.47 9.33
CA SER A 26 23.98 36.23 8.09
C SER A 26 23.62 35.35 6.90
N SER A 27 23.32 34.06 7.13
CA SER A 27 22.92 33.13 6.08
C SER A 27 21.45 33.23 5.72
N GLN A 28 21.16 33.16 4.42
CA GLN A 28 19.81 33.04 3.89
C GLN A 28 19.39 31.57 3.86
N LEU A 29 18.17 31.26 4.33
CA LEU A 29 17.54 29.96 4.06
C LEU A 29 17.14 29.89 2.59
N VAL A 30 17.71 28.93 1.85
CA VAL A 30 17.49 28.76 0.40
C VAL A 30 16.45 27.67 0.12
N ALA A 31 16.56 26.53 0.81
CA ALA A 31 15.65 25.40 0.67
C ALA A 31 15.36 24.74 2.02
N LEU A 32 14.14 24.23 2.16
CA LEU A 32 13.68 23.46 3.31
C LEU A 32 13.19 22.08 2.83
N VAL A 33 13.47 21.05 3.61
CA VAL A 33 12.80 19.75 3.52
C VAL A 33 12.24 19.40 4.89
N GLN A 34 11.01 18.85 4.93
CA GLN A 34 10.38 18.33 6.14
C GLN A 34 9.91 16.88 5.90
N ILE A 35 10.35 15.94 6.72
CA ILE A 35 9.89 14.55 6.75
C ILE A 35 9.21 14.31 8.09
N PHE A 36 7.99 13.77 8.13
CA PHE A 36 7.31 13.51 9.41
C PHE A 36 6.60 12.15 9.47
N ARG A 37 6.57 11.57 10.68
CA ARG A 37 5.61 10.52 11.05
C ARG A 37 4.20 11.10 11.02
N HIS A 38 3.22 10.32 10.59
CA HIS A 38 1.81 10.62 10.78
C HIS A 38 1.41 10.84 12.25
N GLY A 39 0.18 11.30 12.46
CA GLY A 39 -0.35 11.55 13.80
C GLY A 39 -0.79 10.26 14.48
N GLU A 40 -1.31 10.39 15.68
CA GLU A 40 -1.96 9.31 16.40
C GLU A 40 -3.03 8.62 15.54
N ARG A 41 -3.00 7.29 15.56
CA ARG A 41 -3.89 6.39 14.82
C ARG A 41 -4.44 5.32 15.74
N SER A 42 -5.46 4.58 15.30
CA SER A 42 -5.78 3.28 15.90
C SER A 42 -4.59 2.31 15.80
N PRO A 43 -4.61 1.18 16.53
CA PRO A 43 -3.74 0.05 16.22
C PRO A 43 -4.00 -0.45 14.78
N ILE A 44 -2.94 -0.91 14.11
CA ILE A 44 -3.02 -1.54 12.77
C ILE A 44 -3.45 -3.01 12.90
N THR A 45 -2.93 -3.67 13.93
CA THR A 45 -3.25 -5.01 14.40
C THR A 45 -3.28 -4.97 15.92
N PHE A 46 -3.98 -5.92 16.54
CA PHE A 46 -3.98 -6.14 17.99
C PHE A 46 -3.31 -7.48 18.29
N TYR A 47 -2.90 -7.69 19.55
CA TYR A 47 -2.42 -9.00 19.99
C TYR A 47 -3.58 -9.94 20.39
N SER A 48 -3.35 -11.25 20.41
CA SER A 48 -4.43 -12.26 20.46
C SER A 48 -5.35 -12.21 21.71
N THR A 49 -4.88 -11.71 22.85
CA THR A 49 -5.66 -11.57 24.11
C THR A 49 -6.14 -10.13 24.39
N ASP A 50 -5.97 -9.22 23.43
CA ASP A 50 -6.19 -7.79 23.60
C ASP A 50 -7.67 -7.45 23.90
N PRO A 51 -7.97 -6.77 25.03
CA PRO A 51 -9.34 -6.46 25.42
C PRO A 51 -9.99 -5.34 24.58
N TYR A 52 -9.19 -4.57 23.83
CA TYR A 52 -9.61 -3.44 23.00
C TYR A 52 -9.62 -3.75 21.49
N ALA A 53 -9.28 -4.97 21.08
CA ALA A 53 -9.34 -5.45 19.69
C ALA A 53 -10.73 -5.41 19.00
N ASN A 54 -11.78 -4.93 19.68
CA ASN A 54 -13.12 -4.81 19.14
C ASN A 54 -13.39 -3.41 18.60
N ALA A 55 -14.02 -3.32 17.42
CA ALA A 55 -14.48 -2.08 16.81
C ALA A 55 -15.42 -1.26 17.71
N SER A 56 -16.03 -1.85 18.75
CA SER A 56 -16.85 -1.13 19.74
C SER A 56 -16.10 -0.05 20.54
N TYR A 57 -14.76 -0.09 20.57
CA TYR A 57 -13.95 0.90 21.29
C TYR A 57 -13.51 2.07 20.41
N TRP A 58 -13.23 1.83 19.13
CA TRP A 58 -12.54 2.77 18.25
C TRP A 58 -13.50 3.45 17.26
N GLU A 59 -13.27 4.73 16.92
CA GLU A 59 -14.03 5.42 15.86
C GLU A 59 -13.83 4.72 14.50
N ASP A 60 -12.59 4.33 14.21
CA ASP A 60 -12.15 3.60 13.02
C ASP A 60 -11.02 2.60 13.42
N LEU A 61 -10.81 1.55 12.62
CA LEU A 61 -9.79 0.50 12.83
C LEU A 61 -8.88 0.29 11.62
N GLY A 62 -7.74 -0.38 11.83
CA GLY A 62 -6.78 -0.74 10.77
C GLY A 62 -5.63 0.25 10.60
N GLY A 63 -5.40 1.11 11.58
CA GLY A 63 -4.37 2.15 11.57
C GLY A 63 -4.86 3.46 10.98
N GLU A 64 -6.11 3.84 11.25
CA GLU A 64 -6.72 5.08 10.78
C GLU A 64 -6.45 6.26 11.73
N LEU A 65 -6.38 7.49 11.17
CA LEU A 65 -5.91 8.67 11.90
C LEU A 65 -6.97 9.24 12.85
N THR A 66 -6.68 9.28 14.15
CA THR A 66 -7.62 9.75 15.18
C THR A 66 -7.88 11.25 15.08
N ASN A 67 -8.95 11.71 15.74
CA ASN A 67 -9.20 13.13 15.91
C ASN A 67 -8.12 13.87 16.75
N ARG A 68 -7.25 13.16 17.48
CA ARG A 68 -6.04 13.75 18.10
C ARG A 68 -4.86 13.77 17.13
N GLY A 69 -4.68 12.74 16.30
CA GLY A 69 -3.69 12.73 15.21
C GLY A 69 -3.87 13.89 14.21
N LYS A 70 -5.11 14.22 13.85
CA LYS A 70 -5.45 15.39 13.02
C LYS A 70 -4.97 16.70 13.67
N ARG A 71 -5.23 16.90 14.96
CA ARG A 71 -4.82 18.09 15.73
C ARG A 71 -3.31 18.17 15.95
N GLN A 72 -2.62 17.04 16.12
CA GLN A 72 -1.15 17.00 16.19
C GLN A 72 -0.52 17.55 14.92
N HIS A 73 -1.05 17.20 13.74
CA HIS A 73 -0.55 17.75 12.47
C HIS A 73 -0.94 19.20 12.22
N GLU A 74 -2.15 19.62 12.61
CA GLU A 74 -2.51 21.04 12.60
C GLU A 74 -1.52 21.87 13.45
N ALA A 75 -1.24 21.42 14.68
CA ALA A 75 -0.28 22.06 15.58
C ALA A 75 1.17 22.02 15.05
N LEU A 76 1.57 20.93 14.36
CA LEU A 76 2.85 20.83 13.69
C LEU A 76 2.97 21.87 12.56
N GLY A 77 1.97 21.97 11.67
CA GLY A 77 1.95 22.97 10.60
C GLY A 77 1.97 24.40 11.13
N GLN A 78 1.21 24.68 12.20
CA GLN A 78 1.26 25.96 12.91
C GLN A 78 2.62 26.23 13.58
N HIS A 79 3.35 25.21 14.02
CA HIS A 79 4.72 25.34 14.52
C HIS A 79 5.70 25.66 13.38
N THR A 80 5.68 24.87 12.29
CA THR A 80 6.47 25.13 11.08
C THR A 80 6.24 26.53 10.53
N ARG A 81 4.98 26.97 10.44
CA ARG A 81 4.59 28.32 9.98
C ARG A 81 5.14 29.45 10.83
N ARG A 82 5.31 29.23 12.15
CA ARG A 82 5.90 30.21 13.07
C ARG A 82 7.42 30.26 12.94
N VAL A 83 8.08 29.09 12.89
CA VAL A 83 9.54 28.97 12.76
C VAL A 83 10.04 29.54 11.43
N TYR A 84 9.36 29.22 10.32
CA TYR A 84 9.76 29.63 8.96
C TYR A 84 8.92 30.80 8.43
N SER A 85 8.45 31.70 9.32
CA SER A 85 7.50 32.75 9.00
C SER A 85 8.00 33.76 7.94
N ASP A 86 9.31 34.05 7.94
CA ASP A 86 9.96 34.96 6.97
C ASP A 86 10.30 34.27 5.63
N PHE A 87 10.33 32.93 5.60
CA PHE A 87 10.62 32.13 4.41
C PHE A 87 9.36 31.72 3.64
N LEU A 88 8.25 31.52 4.35
CA LEU A 88 6.98 31.04 3.78
C LEU A 88 6.05 32.21 3.40
N PRO A 89 5.54 32.31 2.15
CA PRO A 89 4.60 33.37 1.76
C PRO A 89 3.31 33.31 2.58
N ILE A 90 2.64 34.45 2.81
CA ILE A 90 1.43 34.53 3.66
C ILE A 90 0.26 33.68 3.12
N ARG A 91 0.24 33.41 1.81
CA ARG A 91 -0.71 32.53 1.13
C ARG A 91 0.03 31.32 0.57
N TYR A 92 -0.68 30.22 0.35
CA TYR A 92 -0.12 29.08 -0.39
C TYR A 92 0.27 29.52 -1.80
N ASP A 93 1.44 29.07 -2.25
CA ASP A 93 2.01 29.33 -3.57
C ASP A 93 2.61 28.01 -4.11
N PRO A 94 2.11 27.47 -5.25
CA PRO A 94 2.60 26.23 -5.82
C PRO A 94 4.03 26.32 -6.37
N SER A 95 4.59 27.52 -6.54
CA SER A 95 6.01 27.72 -6.88
C SER A 95 6.94 27.71 -5.66
N VAL A 96 6.39 27.63 -4.44
CA VAL A 96 7.17 27.61 -3.19
C VAL A 96 7.12 26.24 -2.50
N LEU A 97 5.99 25.52 -2.54
CA LEU A 97 5.79 24.27 -1.80
C LEU A 97 5.31 23.13 -2.70
N TYR A 98 6.02 22.00 -2.62
CA TYR A 98 5.58 20.68 -3.09
C TYR A 98 5.44 19.73 -1.90
N ALA A 99 4.37 18.95 -1.85
CA ALA A 99 4.11 18.02 -0.75
C ALA A 99 3.82 16.61 -1.26
N THR A 100 4.48 15.64 -0.66
CA THR A 100 4.50 14.23 -1.01
C THR A 100 4.02 13.39 0.18
N THR A 101 3.39 12.24 -0.07
CA THR A 101 2.92 11.29 0.95
C THR A 101 3.13 9.85 0.51
N THR A 102 3.29 8.95 1.48
CA THR A 102 3.09 7.51 1.25
C THR A 102 1.60 7.20 1.04
N ASP A 103 1.30 6.09 0.36
CA ASP A 103 -0.06 5.67 0.01
C ASP A 103 -0.79 4.96 1.16
N VAL A 104 -1.08 5.69 2.23
CA VAL A 104 -1.97 5.24 3.31
C VAL A 104 -2.85 6.39 3.80
N HIS A 105 -4.12 6.13 4.13
CA HIS A 105 -5.06 7.19 4.53
C HIS A 105 -4.49 8.10 5.64
N ARG A 106 -3.85 7.52 6.66
CA ARG A 106 -3.29 8.28 7.79
C ARG A 106 -2.19 9.28 7.41
N THR A 107 -1.36 9.01 6.41
CA THR A 107 -0.32 9.95 5.94
C THR A 107 -0.90 10.99 5.00
N HIS A 108 -1.85 10.63 4.14
CA HIS A 108 -2.64 11.60 3.36
C HIS A 108 -3.37 12.61 4.28
N MET A 109 -4.07 12.10 5.30
CA MET A 109 -4.81 12.92 6.27
C MET A 109 -3.87 13.76 7.14
N SER A 110 -2.76 13.20 7.62
CA SER A 110 -1.71 13.96 8.33
C SER A 110 -1.13 15.09 7.49
N GLY A 111 -0.84 14.82 6.22
CA GLY A 111 -0.34 15.83 5.27
C GLY A 111 -1.34 16.97 5.09
N GLN A 112 -2.61 16.66 4.83
CA GLN A 112 -3.67 17.67 4.69
C GLN A 112 -3.90 18.49 5.98
N CYS A 113 -3.84 17.87 7.16
CA CYS A 113 -3.94 18.60 8.43
C CYS A 113 -2.73 19.52 8.68
N ASN A 114 -1.52 19.09 8.31
CA ASN A 114 -0.30 19.90 8.41
C ASN A 114 -0.37 21.10 7.43
N LEU A 115 -0.71 20.86 6.17
CA LEU A 115 -0.88 21.89 5.15
C LEU A 115 -1.95 22.92 5.55
N TYR A 116 -3.07 22.50 6.16
CA TYR A 116 -4.07 23.41 6.74
C TYR A 116 -3.51 24.26 7.88
N GLY A 117 -2.85 23.65 8.86
CA GLY A 117 -2.24 24.37 9.98
C GLY A 117 -1.12 25.34 9.56
N MET A 118 -0.47 25.06 8.43
CA MET A 118 0.62 25.86 7.86
C MET A 118 0.13 26.97 6.93
N PHE A 119 -0.90 26.72 6.13
CA PHE A 119 -1.45 27.65 5.14
C PHE A 119 -2.98 27.76 5.26
N PRO A 120 -3.50 28.39 6.32
CA PRO A 120 -4.91 28.77 6.37
C PRO A 120 -5.26 29.72 5.22
N ALA A 121 -6.48 29.61 4.70
CA ALA A 121 -6.99 30.46 3.64
C ALA A 121 -7.15 31.91 4.12
N VAL A 122 -6.44 32.86 3.48
CA VAL A 122 -6.43 34.28 3.86
C VAL A 122 -6.51 35.23 2.66
N GLY A 123 -7.39 36.22 2.75
CA GLY A 123 -7.71 37.12 1.64
C GLY A 123 -8.26 36.37 0.44
N ASN A 124 -7.70 36.58 -0.75
CA ASN A 124 -8.19 36.02 -2.02
C ASN A 124 -8.23 34.48 -2.07
N ASN A 125 -7.54 33.77 -1.17
CA ASN A 125 -7.58 32.31 -1.08
C ASN A 125 -8.81 31.79 -0.29
N VAL A 126 -9.59 32.67 0.36
CA VAL A 126 -10.85 32.31 1.03
C VAL A 126 -11.92 32.07 -0.04
N TRP A 127 -12.02 30.83 -0.48
CA TRP A 127 -12.97 30.37 -1.50
C TRP A 127 -14.38 30.09 -0.97
N LYS A 128 -14.57 30.09 0.36
CA LYS A 128 -15.85 29.84 1.04
C LYS A 128 -15.95 30.64 2.35
N GLU A 129 -17.10 31.27 2.58
CA GLU A 129 -17.36 32.03 3.81
C GLU A 129 -17.25 31.16 5.07
N ASN A 130 -16.72 31.75 6.14
CA ASN A 130 -16.51 31.10 7.44
C ASN A 130 -15.66 29.82 7.40
N LEU A 131 -14.85 29.61 6.35
CA LEU A 131 -13.91 28.50 6.22
C LEU A 131 -12.51 29.01 5.88
N ASN A 132 -11.59 28.94 6.85
CA ASN A 132 -10.17 29.28 6.71
C ASN A 132 -9.32 28.10 6.15
N TRP A 133 -9.94 27.14 5.45
CA TRP A 133 -9.26 26.01 4.81
C TRP A 133 -9.26 26.19 3.29
N GLN A 134 -8.19 25.74 2.63
CA GLN A 134 -8.09 25.67 1.16
C GLN A 134 -7.55 24.30 0.76
N PRO A 135 -7.96 23.74 -0.41
CA PRO A 135 -7.34 22.53 -0.93
C PRO A 135 -5.90 22.84 -1.34
N ILE A 136 -4.95 22.07 -0.82
CA ILE A 136 -3.53 22.12 -1.22
C ILE A 136 -3.16 20.72 -1.74
N PRO A 137 -2.53 20.60 -2.93
CA PRO A 137 -2.09 19.31 -3.46
C PRO A 137 -1.18 18.54 -2.49
N LEU A 138 -1.37 17.23 -2.44
CA LEU A 138 -0.52 16.28 -1.74
C LEU A 138 -0.37 15.07 -2.65
N HIS A 139 0.84 14.87 -3.15
CA HIS A 139 1.16 13.92 -4.22
C HIS A 139 1.60 12.58 -3.64
N GLN A 140 1.19 11.47 -4.26
CA GLN A 140 1.68 10.15 -3.90
C GLN A 140 3.15 10.00 -4.33
N ALA A 141 4.00 9.47 -3.45
CA ALA A 141 5.38 9.14 -3.76
C ALA A 141 5.50 7.96 -4.74
N ASP A 142 6.62 7.88 -5.46
CA ASP A 142 7.11 6.57 -5.93
C ASP A 142 7.49 5.74 -4.67
N PRO A 143 6.89 4.55 -4.45
CA PRO A 143 7.17 3.75 -3.26
C PRO A 143 8.60 3.18 -3.22
N HIS A 144 9.35 3.22 -4.33
CA HIS A 144 10.78 2.91 -4.34
C HIS A 144 11.63 4.05 -3.75
N ILE A 145 11.12 5.30 -3.77
CA ILE A 145 11.78 6.47 -3.16
C ILE A 145 11.34 6.65 -1.71
N PHE A 146 10.02 6.70 -1.47
CA PHE A 146 9.48 7.04 -0.16
C PHE A 146 8.25 6.18 0.18
N ASN A 147 8.48 5.22 1.07
CA ASN A 147 7.48 4.32 1.63
C ASN A 147 7.84 4.02 3.09
N GLY A 148 6.92 3.44 3.86
CA GLY A 148 7.18 3.01 5.24
C GLY A 148 8.14 1.82 5.39
N ASN A 149 8.68 1.29 4.28
CA ASN A 149 9.71 0.26 4.17
C ASN A 149 10.17 0.10 2.70
N PRO A 150 11.33 -0.54 2.43
CA PRO A 150 11.76 -0.87 1.06
C PRO A 150 10.69 -1.64 0.28
N PHE A 151 10.16 -1.00 -0.76
CA PHE A 151 9.16 -1.57 -1.64
C PHE A 151 9.78 -2.67 -2.53
N ASP A 152 9.02 -3.77 -2.69
CA ASP A 152 9.37 -4.99 -3.42
C ASP A 152 10.87 -5.39 -3.44
N CYS A 153 11.50 -5.42 -2.26
CA CYS A 153 12.93 -5.69 -2.14
C CYS A 153 13.26 -6.96 -1.30
N PRO A 154 13.19 -8.17 -1.88
CA PRO A 154 13.56 -9.42 -1.21
C PRO A 154 15.00 -9.41 -0.63
N ASN A 155 15.95 -8.78 -1.31
CA ASN A 155 17.33 -8.68 -0.83
C ASN A 155 17.50 -7.85 0.45
N TYR A 156 16.69 -6.80 0.64
CA TYR A 156 16.64 -6.09 1.93
C TYR A 156 16.14 -7.03 3.04
N GLU A 157 15.09 -7.82 2.77
CA GLU A 157 14.51 -8.73 3.78
C GLU A 157 15.49 -9.86 4.15
N LEU A 158 16.31 -10.33 3.20
CA LEU A 158 17.42 -11.24 3.46
C LEU A 158 18.52 -10.62 4.33
N LEU A 159 18.93 -9.38 4.03
CA LEU A 159 19.97 -8.66 4.80
C LEU A 159 19.52 -8.32 6.22
N PHE A 160 18.25 -7.96 6.40
CA PHE A 160 17.66 -7.70 7.72
C PHE A 160 17.69 -8.97 8.58
N ALA A 161 17.42 -10.13 7.98
CA ALA A 161 17.45 -11.42 8.67
C ALA A 161 18.86 -11.98 8.92
N ASP A 162 19.86 -11.57 8.12
CA ASP A 162 21.28 -11.85 8.35
C ASP A 162 21.86 -10.99 9.49
N LEU A 163 21.55 -9.68 9.51
CA LEU A 163 21.90 -8.76 10.61
C LEU A 163 21.50 -9.33 11.97
N TRP A 164 20.29 -9.87 12.06
CA TRP A 164 19.72 -10.44 13.29
C TRP A 164 20.35 -11.78 13.72
N GLN A 165 21.25 -12.36 12.94
CA GLN A 165 22.06 -13.53 13.31
C GLN A 165 23.52 -13.15 13.65
N GLN A 166 23.89 -11.88 13.57
CA GLN A 166 25.15 -11.36 14.07
C GLN A 166 25.18 -11.37 15.61
N GLU A 167 26.37 -11.50 16.20
CA GLU A 167 26.57 -11.75 17.63
C GLU A 167 25.88 -10.72 18.53
N GLU A 168 25.93 -9.42 18.19
CA GLU A 168 25.27 -8.34 18.94
C GLU A 168 23.75 -8.56 19.04
N TYR A 169 23.08 -8.89 17.94
CA TYR A 169 21.64 -9.13 17.92
C TYR A 169 21.27 -10.44 18.63
N VAL A 170 22.11 -11.47 18.54
CA VAL A 170 21.91 -12.74 19.26
C VAL A 170 22.04 -12.56 20.78
N GLU A 171 22.99 -11.76 21.27
CA GLU A 171 23.09 -11.43 22.70
C GLU A 171 21.97 -10.49 23.17
N LEU A 172 21.53 -9.54 22.32
CA LEU A 172 20.35 -8.72 22.63
C LEU A 172 19.07 -9.55 22.73
N LEU A 173 18.87 -10.55 21.86
CA LEU A 173 17.72 -11.47 21.95
C LEU A 173 17.77 -12.27 23.26
N LYS A 174 18.92 -12.87 23.61
CA LYS A 174 19.12 -13.57 24.88
C LYS A 174 18.84 -12.68 26.10
N LYS A 175 19.30 -11.42 26.07
CA LYS A 175 19.11 -10.44 27.16
C LYS A 175 17.63 -10.19 27.49
N TYR A 176 16.75 -10.27 26.50
CA TYR A 176 15.30 -10.03 26.69
C TYR A 176 14.45 -11.31 26.62
N GLN A 177 15.06 -12.50 26.68
CA GLN A 177 14.37 -13.80 26.59
C GLN A 177 13.21 -13.92 27.60
N ASP A 178 13.45 -13.63 28.87
CA ASP A 178 12.44 -13.63 29.94
C ASP A 178 11.25 -12.69 29.62
N VAL A 179 11.50 -11.58 28.91
CA VAL A 179 10.47 -10.61 28.52
C VAL A 179 9.68 -11.11 27.31
N PHE A 180 10.34 -11.74 26.33
CA PHE A 180 9.67 -12.41 25.21
C PHE A 180 8.74 -13.55 25.67
N GLU A 181 9.20 -14.35 26.64
CA GLU A 181 8.39 -15.40 27.26
C GLU A 181 7.21 -14.81 28.05
N TYR A 182 7.43 -13.76 28.85
CA TYR A 182 6.37 -13.06 29.58
C TYR A 182 5.31 -12.42 28.67
N LEU A 183 5.74 -11.82 27.56
CA LEU A 183 4.86 -11.28 26.54
C LEU A 183 4.08 -12.41 25.86
N THR A 184 4.72 -13.53 25.52
CA THR A 184 4.07 -14.69 24.89
C THR A 184 2.98 -15.29 25.79
N GLU A 185 3.23 -15.46 27.10
CA GLU A 185 2.24 -15.97 28.06
C GLU A 185 0.98 -15.08 28.12
N HIS A 186 1.16 -13.76 28.15
CA HIS A 186 0.04 -12.84 28.39
C HIS A 186 -0.66 -12.31 27.14
N THR A 187 0.04 -12.20 26.00
CA THR A 187 -0.54 -11.72 24.74
C THR A 187 -1.23 -12.82 23.92
N GLY A 188 -0.90 -14.09 24.19
CA GLY A 188 -1.37 -15.24 23.42
C GLY A 188 -0.70 -15.40 22.04
N ASP A 189 0.18 -14.48 21.66
CA ASP A 189 0.96 -14.54 20.43
C ASP A 189 2.37 -15.08 20.67
N ASN A 190 2.99 -15.69 19.65
CA ASN A 190 4.40 -16.06 19.70
C ASN A 190 5.28 -14.80 19.56
N VAL A 191 5.59 -14.15 20.68
CA VAL A 191 6.46 -12.97 20.76
C VAL A 191 7.88 -13.46 21.08
N THR A 192 8.74 -13.55 20.08
CA THR A 192 10.09 -14.12 20.20
C THR A 192 11.20 -13.20 19.70
N ASP A 193 10.88 -11.96 19.35
CA ASP A 193 11.83 -11.01 18.78
C ASP A 193 11.37 -9.54 18.89
N PHE A 194 12.24 -8.61 18.46
CA PHE A 194 11.97 -7.18 18.54
C PHE A 194 10.84 -6.68 17.62
N MET A 195 10.52 -7.37 16.51
CA MET A 195 9.44 -6.97 15.62
C MET A 195 8.08 -7.34 16.25
N SER A 196 7.95 -8.58 16.70
CA SER A 196 6.77 -9.05 17.44
C SER A 196 6.54 -8.28 18.73
N ALA A 197 7.60 -7.93 19.48
CA ALA A 197 7.49 -7.03 20.63
C ALA A 197 7.09 -5.60 20.25
N THR A 198 7.53 -5.08 19.09
CA THR A 198 7.10 -3.76 18.58
C THR A 198 5.59 -3.72 18.33
N THR A 199 4.97 -4.81 17.86
CA THR A 199 3.51 -4.88 17.71
C THR A 199 2.78 -4.71 19.06
N VAL A 200 3.23 -5.41 20.10
CA VAL A 200 2.63 -5.29 21.45
C VAL A 200 2.84 -3.89 22.02
N HIS A 201 4.04 -3.32 21.83
CA HIS A 201 4.34 -1.93 22.20
C HIS A 201 3.39 -0.93 21.54
N ASP A 202 3.13 -1.07 20.23
CA ASP A 202 2.27 -0.15 19.47
C ASP A 202 0.81 -0.18 19.95
N CYS A 203 0.28 -1.37 20.30
CA CYS A 203 -1.06 -1.50 20.88
C CYS A 203 -1.16 -0.76 22.21
N LEU A 204 -0.30 -1.10 23.19
CA LEU A 204 -0.31 -0.53 24.53
C LEU A 204 -0.04 0.99 24.51
N LEU A 205 0.87 1.47 23.66
CA LEU A 205 1.15 2.90 23.49
C LEU A 205 -0.06 3.70 22.98
N ILE A 206 -0.84 3.12 22.07
CA ILE A 206 -2.00 3.79 21.49
C ILE A 206 -3.18 3.77 22.47
N GLU A 207 -3.38 2.66 23.19
CA GLU A 207 -4.42 2.51 24.22
C GLU A 207 -4.21 3.45 25.41
N ASP A 208 -3.00 3.47 25.97
CA ASP A 208 -2.58 4.45 26.99
C ASP A 208 -2.70 5.88 26.44
N GLY A 209 -2.32 6.07 25.17
CA GLY A 209 -2.49 7.32 24.42
C GLY A 209 -3.92 7.84 24.41
N VAL A 210 -4.92 6.99 24.13
CA VAL A 210 -6.35 7.38 24.14
C VAL A 210 -7.00 7.32 25.53
N GLY A 211 -6.25 6.94 26.57
CA GLY A 211 -6.70 6.92 27.97
C GLY A 211 -7.44 5.64 28.40
N TYR A 212 -7.20 4.52 27.71
CA TYR A 212 -7.73 3.22 28.13
C TYR A 212 -6.91 2.62 29.28
N LYS A 213 -7.58 1.79 30.09
CA LYS A 213 -6.91 1.08 31.19
C LYS A 213 -6.22 -0.16 30.62
N LEU A 214 -4.89 -0.11 30.52
CA LEU A 214 -4.08 -1.26 30.12
C LEU A 214 -4.31 -2.49 31.04
N PRO A 215 -4.10 -3.72 30.54
CA PRO A 215 -4.12 -4.93 31.35
C PRO A 215 -3.13 -4.90 32.52
N GLU A 216 -3.45 -5.57 33.63
CA GLU A 216 -2.61 -5.59 34.84
C GLU A 216 -1.22 -6.23 34.60
N TRP A 217 -1.09 -7.13 33.62
CA TRP A 217 0.21 -7.68 33.24
C TRP A 217 1.14 -6.66 32.57
N ALA A 218 0.57 -5.65 31.89
CA ALA A 218 1.34 -4.70 31.08
C ALA A 218 2.27 -3.84 31.94
N SER A 219 1.89 -3.52 33.19
CA SER A 219 2.70 -2.65 34.06
C SER A 219 4.02 -3.27 34.56
N LYS A 220 4.34 -4.52 34.19
CA LYS A 220 5.68 -5.10 34.39
C LYS A 220 6.64 -4.85 33.23
N VAL A 221 6.13 -4.45 32.05
CA VAL A 221 6.91 -4.36 30.80
C VAL A 221 6.69 -3.08 30.01
N TYR A 222 5.57 -2.38 30.22
CA TYR A 222 5.25 -1.09 29.63
C TYR A 222 5.30 0.01 30.71
N PRO A 223 5.93 1.17 30.46
CA PRO A 223 6.58 1.54 29.19
C PRO A 223 7.92 0.81 28.95
N GLU A 224 8.66 0.44 29.99
CA GLU A 224 9.98 -0.21 29.86
C GLU A 224 10.01 -1.61 30.50
N PRO A 225 10.76 -2.58 29.93
CA PRO A 225 11.74 -2.43 28.84
C PRO A 225 11.14 -2.46 27.42
N LEU A 226 9.82 -2.53 27.27
CA LEU A 226 9.17 -2.75 25.97
C LEU A 226 9.41 -1.60 24.96
N ALA A 227 9.49 -0.35 25.41
CA ALA A 227 9.83 0.79 24.56
C ALA A 227 11.29 0.74 24.07
N THR A 228 12.24 0.37 24.93
CA THR A 228 13.63 0.07 24.52
C THR A 228 13.67 -1.08 23.49
N MET A 229 12.90 -2.16 23.72
CA MET A 229 12.84 -3.31 22.80
C MET A 229 12.26 -2.93 21.42
N ALA A 230 11.20 -2.11 21.39
CA ALA A 230 10.67 -1.55 20.15
C ALA A 230 11.68 -0.62 19.46
N GLY A 231 12.41 0.19 20.23
CA GLY A 231 13.52 1.00 19.73
C GLY A 231 14.60 0.18 19.04
N ILE A 232 15.00 -0.97 19.58
CA ILE A 232 15.96 -1.89 18.95
C ILE A 232 15.43 -2.40 17.60
N GLY A 233 14.14 -2.74 17.52
CA GLY A 233 13.48 -3.08 16.25
C GLY A 233 13.55 -1.95 15.22
N TYR A 234 13.35 -0.70 15.64
CA TYR A 234 13.51 0.48 14.78
C TYR A 234 14.97 0.75 14.35
N LYS A 235 15.96 0.57 15.24
CA LYS A 235 17.39 0.68 14.88
C LYS A 235 17.77 -0.35 13.82
N SER A 236 17.32 -1.60 13.98
CA SER A 236 17.72 -2.71 13.12
C SER A 236 17.27 -2.59 11.66
N LEU A 237 16.33 -1.70 11.35
CA LEU A 237 15.93 -1.36 9.97
C LEU A 237 17.08 -0.79 9.12
N THR A 238 18.10 -0.21 9.76
CA THR A 238 19.16 0.59 9.11
C THR A 238 20.54 0.41 9.75
N ASP A 239 20.79 -0.73 10.37
CA ASP A 239 21.96 -0.92 11.23
C ASP A 239 23.23 -1.43 10.52
N SER A 240 23.15 -1.57 9.19
CA SER A 240 24.31 -1.77 8.32
C SER A 240 24.23 -0.83 7.11
N LEU A 241 25.36 -0.62 6.45
CA LEU A 241 25.44 0.28 5.30
C LEU A 241 24.50 -0.16 4.17
N GLU A 242 24.41 -1.46 3.86
CA GLU A 242 23.48 -1.92 2.83
C GLU A 242 22.01 -1.78 3.23
N LEU A 243 21.67 -1.94 4.52
CA LEU A 243 20.31 -1.66 4.99
C LEU A 243 19.98 -0.16 4.86
N GLN A 244 20.92 0.73 5.17
CA GLN A 244 20.78 2.18 4.92
C GLN A 244 20.63 2.49 3.43
N GLN A 245 21.39 1.85 2.55
CA GLN A 245 21.28 2.01 1.09
C GLN A 245 19.87 1.64 0.58
N PHE A 246 19.25 0.58 1.10
CA PHE A 246 17.89 0.20 0.68
C PHE A 246 16.78 1.00 1.38
N TYR A 247 16.97 1.48 2.62
CA TYR A 247 15.90 2.12 3.40
C TYR A 247 15.91 3.65 3.32
N SER A 248 17.08 4.26 3.52
CA SER A 248 17.27 5.71 3.52
C SER A 248 17.78 6.22 2.18
N GLY A 249 18.54 5.40 1.45
CA GLY A 249 19.26 5.76 0.23
C GLY A 249 18.44 6.46 -0.85
N PRO A 250 17.27 5.93 -1.28
CA PRO A 250 16.45 6.55 -2.33
C PRO A 250 15.91 7.93 -1.97
N LEU A 251 15.33 8.09 -0.77
CA LEU A 251 14.87 9.38 -0.27
C LEU A 251 16.03 10.38 -0.11
N LEU A 252 17.16 9.93 0.45
CA LEU A 252 18.34 10.78 0.61
C LEU A 252 18.96 11.17 -0.73
N ASN A 253 18.89 10.33 -1.76
CA ASN A 253 19.33 10.66 -3.11
C ASN A 253 18.47 11.79 -3.70
N GLU A 254 17.13 11.65 -3.67
CA GLU A 254 16.22 12.71 -4.15
C GLU A 254 16.41 14.03 -3.38
N ILE A 255 16.62 13.96 -2.06
CA ILE A 255 16.90 15.14 -1.22
C ILE A 255 18.25 15.78 -1.60
N VAL A 256 19.31 14.99 -1.78
CA VAL A 256 20.63 15.51 -2.17
C VAL A 256 20.58 16.15 -3.56
N GLU A 257 19.94 15.52 -4.55
CA GLU A 257 19.75 16.07 -5.89
C GLU A 257 18.94 17.37 -5.87
N TYR A 258 17.88 17.43 -5.07
CA TYR A 258 17.10 18.65 -4.84
C TYR A 258 17.94 19.79 -4.24
N LEU A 259 18.77 19.49 -3.22
CA LEU A 259 19.64 20.49 -2.61
C LEU A 259 20.78 20.92 -3.55
N ASP A 260 21.33 20.02 -4.37
CA ASP A 260 22.38 20.32 -5.35
C ASP A 260 21.86 21.21 -6.50
N ALA A 261 20.63 20.94 -6.97
CA ALA A 261 19.92 21.83 -7.88
C ALA A 261 19.65 23.21 -7.26
N LYS A 262 19.45 23.29 -5.94
CA LYS A 262 19.27 24.56 -5.20
C LYS A 262 20.56 25.33 -4.94
N VAL A 263 21.71 24.65 -4.82
CA VAL A 263 23.03 25.30 -4.87
C VAL A 263 23.28 25.85 -6.28
N SER A 264 23.01 25.05 -7.30
CA SER A 264 23.21 25.41 -8.71
C SER A 264 22.29 26.55 -9.19
N ASN A 265 21.04 26.61 -8.70
CA ASN A 265 20.12 27.71 -8.94
C ASN A 265 19.10 27.85 -7.77
N PRO A 266 19.37 28.75 -6.80
CA PRO A 266 18.47 29.02 -5.67
C PRO A 266 17.02 29.40 -6.03
N LEU A 267 16.78 29.83 -7.27
CA LEU A 267 15.48 30.30 -7.77
C LEU A 267 14.73 29.27 -8.63
N ALA A 268 15.34 28.12 -8.95
CA ALA A 268 14.69 27.07 -9.76
C ALA A 268 13.81 26.16 -8.89
N GLY A 269 12.53 25.99 -9.25
CA GLY A 269 11.60 25.08 -8.58
C GLY A 269 11.15 25.52 -7.17
N GLU A 270 10.29 24.69 -6.57
CA GLU A 270 9.79 24.83 -5.20
C GLU A 270 10.93 25.04 -4.19
N LYS A 271 10.71 25.84 -3.15
CA LYS A 271 11.71 26.06 -2.08
C LYS A 271 11.53 25.12 -0.89
N TYR A 272 10.41 24.41 -0.83
CA TYR A 272 10.04 23.57 0.28
C TYR A 272 9.43 22.25 -0.20
N ARG A 273 10.08 21.13 0.15
CA ARG A 273 9.51 19.78 0.01
C ARG A 273 9.00 19.23 1.35
N ILE A 274 7.84 18.60 1.32
CA ILE A 274 7.24 17.88 2.47
C ILE A 274 7.10 16.40 2.12
N TYR A 275 7.42 15.51 3.06
CA TYR A 275 7.26 14.06 2.95
C TYR A 275 6.48 13.51 4.15
N SER A 276 5.20 13.17 3.94
CA SER A 276 4.30 12.61 4.95
C SER A 276 4.41 11.08 5.01
N GLY A 277 4.95 10.53 6.09
CA GLY A 277 5.30 9.12 6.21
C GLY A 277 5.21 8.56 7.64
N HIS A 278 6.21 7.75 8.00
CA HIS A 278 6.11 6.79 9.10
C HIS A 278 7.18 6.98 10.18
N ASP A 279 6.96 6.34 11.33
CA ASP A 279 7.94 6.14 12.40
C ASP A 279 9.23 5.53 11.85
N SER A 280 9.11 4.49 11.02
CA SER A 280 10.25 3.84 10.36
C SER A 280 11.10 4.80 9.52
N ASN A 281 10.49 5.77 8.82
CA ASN A 281 11.26 6.78 8.06
C ASN A 281 12.07 7.70 8.98
N ILE A 282 11.48 8.11 10.11
CA ILE A 282 12.17 8.96 11.10
C ILE A 282 13.29 8.18 11.79
N ALA A 283 13.06 6.93 12.18
CA ALA A 283 14.08 6.06 12.76
C ALA A 283 15.24 5.79 11.79
N ALA A 284 14.93 5.42 10.55
CA ALA A 284 15.91 5.14 9.50
C ALA A 284 16.83 6.34 9.26
N LEU A 285 16.26 7.53 9.05
CA LEU A 285 17.02 8.76 8.84
C LEU A 285 17.86 9.15 10.06
N LEU A 286 17.34 9.01 11.28
CA LEU A 286 18.10 9.31 12.50
C LEU A 286 19.28 8.36 12.70
N ASN A 287 19.11 7.05 12.45
CA ASN A 287 20.21 6.10 12.54
C ASN A 287 21.28 6.37 11.46
N THR A 288 20.86 6.69 10.23
CA THR A 288 21.78 7.14 9.17
C THR A 288 22.55 8.39 9.59
N PHE A 289 21.88 9.40 10.16
CA PHE A 289 22.49 10.70 10.47
C PHE A 289 23.40 10.72 11.69
N ILE A 290 22.93 10.32 12.88
CA ILE A 290 23.68 10.55 14.15
C ILE A 290 24.13 9.28 14.87
N ASP A 291 23.80 8.10 14.34
CA ASP A 291 23.61 6.87 15.12
C ASP A 291 22.42 6.96 16.09
N PHE A 292 21.63 5.89 16.20
CA PHE A 292 20.33 5.94 16.88
C PHE A 292 20.43 5.92 18.42
N GLY A 293 21.62 6.20 18.96
CA GLY A 293 21.86 6.49 20.38
C GLY A 293 21.36 5.42 21.33
N VAL A 294 20.52 5.82 22.28
CA VAL A 294 19.62 4.88 22.98
C VAL A 294 18.37 4.73 22.10
N PRO A 295 18.08 3.54 21.54
CA PRO A 295 17.00 3.38 20.57
C PRO A 295 15.61 3.63 21.19
N TYR A 296 14.73 4.31 20.45
CA TYR A 296 13.36 4.61 20.86
C TYR A 296 12.36 4.55 19.70
N SER A 297 11.07 4.41 19.98
CA SER A 297 10.01 4.55 18.97
C SER A 297 9.71 6.04 18.70
N PRO A 298 9.83 6.55 17.46
CA PRO A 298 9.57 7.97 17.18
C PRO A 298 8.10 8.36 17.44
N ALA A 299 7.86 9.43 18.18
CA ALA A 299 6.51 9.83 18.60
C ALA A 299 5.61 10.25 17.42
N PHE A 300 4.30 10.26 17.61
CA PHE A 300 3.35 10.77 16.60
C PHE A 300 3.65 12.24 16.26
N ALA A 301 3.57 12.59 14.97
CA ALA A 301 4.03 13.87 14.42
C ALA A 301 5.51 14.23 14.71
N SER A 302 6.37 13.26 15.06
CA SER A 302 7.83 13.44 15.05
C SER A 302 8.30 13.80 13.64
N THR A 303 9.28 14.72 13.56
CA THR A 303 9.62 15.43 12.33
C THR A 303 11.13 15.62 12.22
N ILE A 304 11.68 15.41 11.03
CA ILE A 304 13.03 15.85 10.65
C ILE A 304 12.89 17.04 9.70
N TYR A 305 13.62 18.13 9.98
CA TYR A 305 13.82 19.24 9.06
C TYR A 305 15.26 19.23 8.54
N ILE A 306 15.43 19.55 7.26
CA ILE A 306 16.74 19.77 6.62
C ILE A 306 16.69 21.16 5.98
N GLU A 307 17.54 22.07 6.45
CA GLU A 307 17.70 23.43 5.91
C GLU A 307 18.96 23.49 5.07
N LEU A 308 18.88 23.94 3.82
CA LEU A 308 20.03 24.41 3.05
C LEU A 308 20.12 25.93 3.19
N ARG A 309 21.25 26.41 3.70
CA ARG A 309 21.53 27.81 4.00
C ARG A 309 22.75 28.30 3.23
N GLN A 310 22.74 29.57 2.87
CA GLN A 310 23.75 30.21 2.02
C GLN A 310 24.37 31.40 2.76
N ILE A 311 25.70 31.41 2.94
CA ILE A 311 26.46 32.49 3.61
C ILE A 311 26.91 33.55 2.58
N SER A 312 27.33 33.09 1.41
CA SER A 312 27.73 33.93 0.27
C SER A 312 27.40 33.22 -1.05
N SER A 313 27.72 33.80 -2.21
CA SER A 313 27.30 33.29 -3.53
C SER A 313 27.54 31.78 -3.72
N ASP A 314 28.67 31.28 -3.24
CA ASP A 314 29.16 29.92 -3.48
C ASP A 314 29.38 29.12 -2.18
N ASP A 315 28.94 29.65 -1.03
CA ASP A 315 29.16 29.07 0.30
C ASP A 315 27.83 28.63 0.93
N PHE A 316 27.64 27.31 1.02
CA PHE A 316 26.39 26.65 1.44
C PHE A 316 26.63 25.59 2.50
N TYR A 317 25.72 25.51 3.47
CA TYR A 317 25.72 24.50 4.52
C TYR A 317 24.32 23.97 4.84
N VAL A 318 24.29 22.82 5.51
CA VAL A 318 23.09 22.12 5.93
C VAL A 318 22.95 22.16 7.45
N ASN A 319 21.78 22.57 7.93
CA ASN A 319 21.33 22.25 9.28
C ASN A 319 20.32 21.09 9.19
N VAL A 320 20.39 20.15 10.14
CA VAL A 320 19.33 19.17 10.34
C VAL A 320 18.74 19.36 11.74
N TYR A 321 17.43 19.23 11.88
CA TYR A 321 16.74 19.29 13.18
C TYR A 321 15.82 18.09 13.33
N SER A 322 15.88 17.41 14.48
CA SER A 322 14.92 16.38 14.89
C SER A 322 13.98 16.94 15.94
N LYS A 323 12.67 16.80 15.70
CA LYS A 323 11.58 17.13 16.63
C LYS A 323 10.89 15.85 17.06
N ASN A 324 10.88 15.55 18.35
CA ASN A 324 10.20 14.39 18.94
C ASN A 324 9.36 14.85 20.14
N ASN A 325 8.03 14.77 20.04
CA ASN A 325 7.13 15.58 20.88
C ASN A 325 7.55 17.06 20.84
N ASP A 326 7.71 17.73 21.99
CA ASP A 326 8.13 19.14 22.07
C ASP A 326 9.66 19.35 22.15
N ASP A 327 10.44 18.28 22.24
CA ASP A 327 11.90 18.30 22.19
C ASP A 327 12.37 18.53 20.74
N VAL A 328 13.19 19.58 20.52
CA VAL A 328 13.75 19.94 19.22
C VAL A 328 15.27 20.03 19.34
N LYS A 329 15.97 19.11 18.68
CA LYS A 329 17.43 19.00 18.71
C LYS A 329 18.02 19.28 17.34
N LYS A 330 19.03 20.16 17.29
CA LYS A 330 19.88 20.32 16.11
C LYS A 330 20.81 19.11 16.02
N ILE A 331 20.84 18.46 14.86
CA ILE A 331 21.63 17.27 14.58
C ILE A 331 22.43 17.47 13.27
N THR A 332 23.24 16.49 12.90
CA THR A 332 24.07 16.52 11.68
C THR A 332 24.33 15.10 11.18
N VAL A 333 24.95 14.93 10.03
CA VAL A 333 25.40 13.63 9.51
C VAL A 333 26.70 13.19 10.19
N ARG A 334 26.92 11.88 10.31
CA ARG A 334 28.12 11.27 10.91
C ARG A 334 29.38 11.92 10.32
N ASN A 335 30.39 12.12 11.15
CA ASN A 335 31.67 12.80 10.84
C ASN A 335 31.59 14.30 10.46
N CYS A 336 30.40 14.91 10.33
CA CYS A 336 30.28 16.33 10.04
C CYS A 336 30.00 17.17 11.30
N ALA A 337 30.33 18.46 11.25
CA ALA A 337 29.98 19.43 12.29
C ALA A 337 28.49 19.83 12.24
N LEU A 338 28.02 20.55 13.25
CA LEU A 338 26.81 21.38 13.11
C LEU A 338 27.07 22.47 12.07
N ALA A 339 26.05 22.86 11.30
CA ALA A 339 26.22 23.67 10.09
C ALA A 339 27.17 22.99 9.07
N CYS A 340 26.81 21.78 8.66
CA CYS A 340 27.64 20.93 7.82
C CYS A 340 27.79 21.50 6.40
N PRO A 341 29.00 21.86 5.90
CA PRO A 341 29.16 22.38 4.54
C PRO A 341 28.60 21.40 3.50
N PHE A 342 27.91 21.89 2.47
CA PHE A 342 27.10 21.02 1.60
C PHE A 342 27.91 19.94 0.87
N GLU A 343 29.14 20.24 0.43
CA GLU A 343 30.05 19.22 -0.14
C GLU A 343 30.48 18.15 0.88
N SER A 344 30.54 18.48 2.16
CA SER A 344 30.73 17.49 3.22
C SER A 344 29.46 16.69 3.48
N PHE A 345 28.28 17.32 3.49
CA PHE A 345 27.00 16.62 3.62
C PHE A 345 26.82 15.57 2.51
N LYS A 346 27.09 15.93 1.25
CA LYS A 346 27.12 15.00 0.11
C LYS A 346 28.13 13.86 0.30
N ARG A 347 29.37 14.18 0.69
CA ARG A 347 30.45 13.19 0.85
C ARG A 347 30.16 12.17 1.95
N GLU A 348 29.74 12.61 3.13
CA GLU A 348 29.47 11.67 4.25
C GLU A 348 28.23 10.79 3.98
N LEU A 349 27.27 11.26 3.16
CA LEU A 349 26.13 10.44 2.71
C LEU A 349 26.43 9.58 1.47
N GLN A 350 27.52 9.80 0.74
CA GLN A 350 27.78 9.19 -0.58
C GLN A 350 27.70 7.65 -0.58
N ALA A 351 28.08 7.01 0.53
CA ALA A 351 28.01 5.55 0.67
C ALA A 351 26.59 4.99 0.90
N VAL A 352 25.64 5.86 1.27
CA VAL A 352 24.23 5.53 1.55
C VAL A 352 23.32 5.87 0.36
N LEU A 353 23.64 6.89 -0.43
CA LEU A 353 22.82 7.30 -1.58
C LEU A 353 22.63 6.14 -2.57
N LEU A 354 21.40 5.99 -3.06
CA LEU A 354 21.04 4.95 -4.01
C LEU A 354 19.92 5.45 -4.90
N ASP A 355 20.15 5.53 -6.21
CA ASP A 355 19.11 5.89 -7.18
C ASP A 355 18.08 4.76 -7.35
N VAL A 356 16.93 5.11 -7.94
CA VAL A 356 15.77 4.22 -8.07
C VAL A 356 16.02 3.02 -8.99
N ASP A 357 16.85 3.17 -10.03
CA ASP A 357 17.08 2.09 -10.99
C ASP A 357 18.12 1.11 -10.47
N THR A 358 19.20 1.59 -9.84
CA THR A 358 20.15 0.76 -9.09
C THR A 358 19.48 0.10 -7.87
N PHE A 359 18.51 0.76 -7.21
CA PHE A 359 17.68 0.12 -6.18
C PHE A 359 16.93 -1.08 -6.76
N LYS A 360 16.19 -0.90 -7.87
CA LYS A 360 15.42 -1.96 -8.53
C LYS A 360 16.32 -3.13 -8.97
N GLU A 361 17.48 -2.85 -9.58
CA GLU A 361 18.47 -3.87 -9.90
C GLU A 361 18.92 -4.64 -8.64
N LYS A 362 19.44 -3.93 -7.63
CA LYS A 362 19.92 -4.52 -6.38
C LYS A 362 18.83 -5.27 -5.60
N CYS A 363 17.55 -4.99 -5.80
CA CYS A 363 16.45 -5.73 -5.17
C CYS A 363 16.15 -7.07 -5.86
N THR A 364 16.51 -7.25 -7.14
CA THR A 364 16.28 -8.49 -7.89
C THR A 364 17.47 -9.47 -7.89
N VAL A 365 18.70 -8.97 -7.77
CA VAL A 365 19.93 -9.79 -7.85
C VAL A 365 20.20 -10.52 -6.53
N SER A 366 19.71 -11.75 -6.38
CA SER A 366 19.90 -12.60 -5.19
C SER A 366 21.34 -12.60 -4.66
N LYS A 367 21.60 -12.08 -3.45
CA LYS A 367 22.95 -12.08 -2.84
C LYS A 367 23.48 -13.53 -2.69
N PRO A 368 24.55 -13.94 -3.40
CA PRO A 368 24.95 -15.36 -3.48
C PRO A 368 25.68 -15.90 -2.24
N ASN A 369 26.03 -15.03 -1.29
CA ASN A 369 26.87 -15.35 -0.14
C ASN A 369 26.08 -15.58 1.18
N ILE A 370 24.78 -15.30 1.22
CA ILE A 370 23.94 -15.48 2.42
C ILE A 370 23.35 -16.89 2.42
N VAL A 371 23.71 -17.70 3.42
CA VAL A 371 23.20 -19.08 3.56
C VAL A 371 21.87 -19.07 4.31
N ILE A 372 20.79 -18.98 3.55
CA ILE A 372 19.42 -18.96 4.08
C ILE A 372 19.14 -20.25 4.89
N ASN A 373 18.72 -20.07 6.14
CA ASN A 373 18.38 -21.14 7.08
C ASN A 373 16.96 -20.92 7.66
N GLU A 374 16.52 -21.80 8.56
CA GLU A 374 15.19 -21.70 9.19
C GLU A 374 15.00 -20.39 9.98
N GLN A 375 16.06 -19.90 10.63
CA GLN A 375 16.02 -18.67 11.42
C GLN A 375 15.87 -17.44 10.51
N HIS A 376 16.54 -17.40 9.36
CA HIS A 376 16.31 -16.37 8.34
C HIS A 376 14.83 -16.32 7.92
N GLN A 377 14.22 -17.48 7.65
CA GLN A 377 12.80 -17.53 7.27
C GLN A 377 11.88 -17.03 8.39
N LYS A 378 12.13 -17.39 9.65
CA LYS A 378 11.36 -16.89 10.80
C LYS A 378 11.46 -15.37 10.94
N ILE A 379 12.67 -14.81 10.79
CA ILE A 379 12.88 -13.35 10.89
C ILE A 379 12.24 -12.63 9.70
N ILE A 380 12.34 -13.17 8.49
CA ILE A 380 11.64 -12.63 7.30
C ILE A 380 10.12 -12.68 7.51
N GLU A 381 9.58 -13.78 8.04
CA GLU A 381 8.16 -13.86 8.40
C GLU A 381 7.76 -12.88 9.51
N SER A 382 8.63 -12.62 10.49
CA SER A 382 8.38 -11.68 11.60
C SER A 382 8.46 -10.21 11.16
N TYR A 383 9.47 -9.86 10.37
CA TYR A 383 9.59 -8.55 9.71
C TYR A 383 8.39 -8.30 8.79
N ARG A 384 8.04 -9.30 7.95
CA ARG A 384 6.81 -9.26 7.18
C ARG A 384 5.62 -9.06 8.13
N LYS A 385 5.48 -9.83 9.23
CA LYS A 385 4.43 -9.69 10.27
C LYS A 385 4.31 -8.29 10.93
N VAL A 386 5.19 -7.33 10.66
CA VAL A 386 4.99 -5.90 11.03
C VAL A 386 4.85 -4.95 9.83
N LYS A 387 5.30 -5.31 8.62
CA LYS A 387 5.32 -4.51 7.36
C LYS A 387 3.94 -4.10 6.78
N LYS A 388 2.84 -4.21 7.53
CA LYS A 388 1.44 -4.24 7.02
C LYS A 388 0.64 -2.97 7.30
N LEU A 389 -0.55 -2.78 6.71
CA LEU A 389 -1.08 -3.15 5.38
C LEU A 389 -0.70 -4.50 4.73
N PHE A 390 -1.40 -5.59 5.09
CA PHE A 390 -1.32 -6.82 4.29
C PHE A 390 -2.30 -6.76 3.16
N ASN A 391 -1.97 -5.97 2.15
CA ASN A 391 -2.72 -6.09 0.92
C ASN A 391 -2.35 -7.44 0.29
N CYS A 392 -3.35 -8.28 0.02
CA CYS A 392 -3.17 -9.43 -0.85
C CYS A 392 -3.14 -8.95 -2.29
N GLN A 393 -2.28 -9.55 -3.10
CA GLN A 393 -2.15 -9.24 -4.52
C GLN A 393 -2.10 -10.55 -5.30
N ILE A 394 -2.93 -10.66 -6.34
CA ILE A 394 -3.00 -11.81 -7.23
C ILE A 394 -3.05 -11.36 -8.68
N ASP A 395 -2.53 -12.20 -9.56
CA ASP A 395 -2.78 -12.14 -10.99
C ASP A 395 -3.98 -13.07 -11.32
N PRO A 396 -5.16 -12.54 -11.65
CA PRO A 396 -6.35 -13.32 -11.97
C PRO A 396 -6.33 -13.96 -13.38
N PHE A 397 -5.29 -13.73 -14.18
CA PHE A 397 -5.19 -14.21 -15.56
C PHE A 397 -4.45 -15.56 -15.69
N ASP A 398 -3.77 -16.03 -14.64
CA ASP A 398 -2.99 -17.27 -14.69
C ASP A 398 -3.86 -18.55 -14.75
N GLY A 399 -3.72 -19.31 -15.83
CA GLY A 399 -4.17 -20.69 -15.95
C GLY A 399 -5.67 -20.90 -15.80
N ALA A 400 -6.07 -21.76 -14.85
CA ALA A 400 -7.46 -22.14 -14.57
C ALA A 400 -8.04 -21.34 -13.39
N ALA A 401 -7.81 -20.03 -13.37
CA ALA A 401 -8.22 -19.15 -12.27
C ALA A 401 -9.73 -19.21 -11.98
N PRO A 402 -10.14 -19.16 -10.69
CA PRO A 402 -11.53 -18.97 -10.31
C PRO A 402 -12.03 -17.56 -10.61
N LEU A 403 -13.36 -17.40 -10.74
CA LEU A 403 -14.00 -16.10 -10.63
C LEU A 403 -13.66 -15.49 -9.27
N VAL A 404 -13.07 -14.31 -9.26
CA VAL A 404 -12.82 -13.52 -8.06
C VAL A 404 -13.97 -12.54 -7.86
N LEU A 405 -14.72 -12.74 -6.79
CA LEU A 405 -15.99 -12.08 -6.53
C LEU A 405 -15.98 -11.39 -5.15
N THR A 406 -16.72 -10.29 -5.00
CA THR A 406 -16.90 -9.65 -3.68
C THR A 406 -17.61 -10.57 -2.68
N ALA A 407 -17.27 -10.48 -1.39
CA ALA A 407 -18.03 -11.17 -0.34
C ALA A 407 -19.52 -10.78 -0.32
N ARG A 408 -19.81 -9.47 -0.36
CA ARG A 408 -21.13 -8.92 -0.04
C ARG A 408 -22.22 -9.18 -1.08
N ASN A 409 -21.90 -9.11 -2.38
CA ASN A 409 -22.91 -9.26 -3.44
C ASN A 409 -22.48 -10.17 -4.61
N SER A 410 -21.29 -10.80 -4.52
CA SER A 410 -20.77 -11.71 -5.54
C SER A 410 -20.60 -11.09 -6.94
N SER A 411 -20.42 -9.76 -7.03
CA SER A 411 -20.00 -9.09 -8.28
C SER A 411 -18.56 -9.46 -8.63
N ILE A 412 -18.25 -9.57 -9.92
CA ILE A 412 -16.88 -9.78 -10.42
C ILE A 412 -16.01 -8.58 -10.05
N LEU A 413 -14.82 -8.85 -9.51
CA LEU A 413 -13.78 -7.84 -9.31
C LEU A 413 -12.90 -7.71 -10.55
N TYR A 414 -12.52 -6.46 -10.84
CA TYR A 414 -11.68 -6.08 -11.97
C TYR A 414 -10.46 -5.30 -11.45
N PRO A 415 -9.27 -5.45 -12.04
CA PRO A 415 -8.12 -4.61 -11.73
C PRO A 415 -8.38 -3.17 -12.17
N GLU A 416 -7.59 -2.23 -11.64
CA GLU A 416 -7.62 -0.84 -12.07
C GLU A 416 -7.18 -0.70 -13.55
N SER A 417 -7.49 0.44 -14.18
CA SER A 417 -7.26 0.62 -15.62
C SER A 417 -5.76 0.61 -15.97
N GLY A 418 -5.30 -0.44 -16.65
CA GLY A 418 -3.89 -0.66 -17.01
C GLY A 418 -3.11 -1.53 -16.01
N GLU A 419 -3.73 -1.95 -14.92
CA GLU A 419 -3.18 -2.97 -14.01
C GLU A 419 -3.52 -4.38 -14.48
N THR A 420 -2.68 -5.36 -14.12
CA THR A 420 -2.95 -6.80 -14.31
C THR A 420 -3.29 -7.51 -13.01
N THR A 421 -3.25 -6.83 -11.86
CA THR A 421 -3.40 -7.47 -10.55
C THR A 421 -4.59 -6.97 -9.73
N LEU A 422 -5.24 -7.88 -9.00
CA LEU A 422 -6.26 -7.54 -8.01
C LEU A 422 -5.60 -7.37 -6.63
N LYS A 423 -5.98 -6.31 -5.92
CA LYS A 423 -5.45 -5.92 -4.61
C LYS A 423 -6.60 -5.93 -3.57
N PHE A 424 -6.40 -6.57 -2.42
CA PHE A 424 -7.40 -6.71 -1.34
C PHE A 424 -6.77 -6.37 0.01
N ARG A 425 -7.49 -5.82 0.98
CA ARG A 425 -6.95 -5.44 2.30
C ARG A 425 -6.74 -6.64 3.23
N ASN A 426 -5.96 -6.47 4.31
CA ASN A 426 -5.79 -7.53 5.31
C ASN A 426 -7.12 -7.93 5.92
N GLY A 427 -7.39 -9.23 6.02
CA GLY A 427 -8.65 -9.74 6.56
C GLY A 427 -9.88 -9.49 5.66
N GLU A 428 -9.72 -8.83 4.51
CA GLU A 428 -10.79 -8.69 3.53
C GLU A 428 -11.24 -10.06 3.02
N THR A 429 -12.55 -10.28 2.98
CA THR A 429 -13.14 -11.52 2.49
C THR A 429 -13.57 -11.38 1.02
N VAL A 430 -13.22 -12.39 0.23
CA VAL A 430 -13.61 -12.53 -1.18
C VAL A 430 -14.19 -13.92 -1.40
N ASN A 431 -15.05 -14.07 -2.41
CA ASN A 431 -15.51 -15.36 -2.88
C ASN A 431 -14.68 -15.77 -4.11
N PHE A 432 -14.07 -16.95 -4.06
CA PHE A 432 -13.55 -17.62 -5.26
C PHE A 432 -14.59 -18.62 -5.75
N ALA A 433 -14.88 -18.66 -7.06
CA ALA A 433 -15.88 -19.54 -7.64
C ALA A 433 -15.44 -20.25 -8.95
N CYS A 434 -15.77 -21.53 -9.05
CA CYS A 434 -15.57 -22.38 -10.23
C CYS A 434 -16.92 -22.93 -10.74
N PRO A 435 -17.80 -22.05 -11.26
CA PRO A 435 -19.12 -22.45 -11.78
C PRO A 435 -18.98 -23.49 -12.89
N GLY A 436 -19.76 -24.56 -12.78
CA GLY A 436 -19.75 -25.71 -13.69
C GLY A 436 -18.93 -26.92 -13.26
N ASP A 437 -18.05 -26.81 -12.26
CA ASP A 437 -17.43 -27.95 -11.56
C ASP A 437 -16.94 -27.57 -10.14
N LYS A 438 -15.64 -27.66 -9.82
CA LYS A 438 -15.12 -27.56 -8.45
C LYS A 438 -13.86 -26.70 -8.34
N ILE A 439 -13.70 -26.11 -7.15
CA ILE A 439 -12.42 -25.52 -6.73
C ILE A 439 -11.47 -26.63 -6.29
N LEU A 440 -10.23 -26.52 -6.77
CA LEU A 440 -9.07 -27.25 -6.30
C LEU A 440 -8.33 -26.36 -5.29
N LEU A 441 -8.05 -26.89 -4.09
CA LEU A 441 -7.13 -26.26 -3.13
C LEU A 441 -5.96 -27.22 -2.90
N ASN A 442 -4.77 -26.84 -3.37
CA ASN A 442 -3.58 -27.70 -3.47
C ASN A 442 -3.90 -29.06 -4.13
N GLY A 443 -4.57 -29.03 -5.28
CA GLY A 443 -4.98 -30.21 -6.07
C GLY A 443 -6.14 -31.04 -5.51
N LEU A 444 -6.60 -30.79 -4.28
CA LEU A 444 -7.74 -31.49 -3.69
C LEU A 444 -9.07 -30.81 -4.08
N MET A 445 -10.08 -31.60 -4.46
CA MET A 445 -11.40 -31.12 -4.89
C MET A 445 -12.33 -30.73 -3.73
N TYR A 446 -12.86 -29.51 -3.77
CA TYR A 446 -13.83 -28.97 -2.82
C TYR A 446 -15.19 -28.67 -3.49
N GLN A 447 -15.89 -27.65 -3.02
CA GLN A 447 -17.18 -27.16 -3.50
C GLN A 447 -17.02 -26.15 -4.68
N THR A 448 -18.14 -25.69 -5.24
CA THR A 448 -18.20 -24.77 -6.39
C THR A 448 -17.74 -23.35 -6.07
N LYS A 449 -17.90 -22.90 -4.80
CA LYS A 449 -17.55 -21.55 -4.32
C LYS A 449 -16.98 -21.62 -2.91
N VAL A 450 -15.88 -20.95 -2.62
CA VAL A 450 -15.34 -20.80 -1.25
C VAL A 450 -15.21 -19.33 -0.89
N GLU A 451 -15.45 -19.01 0.38
CA GLU A 451 -15.01 -17.75 0.95
C GLU A 451 -13.52 -17.87 1.31
N ALA A 452 -12.77 -16.83 1.00
CA ALA A 452 -11.34 -16.73 1.23
C ALA A 452 -11.03 -15.39 1.92
N ARG A 453 -10.32 -15.45 3.04
CA ARG A 453 -9.90 -14.27 3.81
C ARG A 453 -8.46 -13.91 3.46
N CYS A 454 -8.20 -12.68 3.03
CA CYS A 454 -6.86 -12.22 2.69
C CYS A 454 -5.92 -12.31 3.91
N LEU A 455 -4.78 -12.99 3.75
CA LEU A 455 -3.73 -13.03 4.77
C LEU A 455 -2.54 -12.12 4.43
N SER A 456 -1.96 -12.23 3.22
CA SER A 456 -0.83 -11.41 2.75
C SER A 456 -0.31 -11.85 1.39
N ASN A 457 0.11 -10.90 0.53
CA ASN A 457 0.71 -11.20 -0.77
C ASN A 457 -0.26 -12.10 -1.57
N SER A 458 0.18 -13.21 -2.15
CA SER A 458 -0.71 -14.17 -2.80
C SER A 458 -1.42 -15.16 -1.85
N GLN A 459 -1.36 -14.98 -0.52
CA GLN A 459 -1.88 -15.95 0.46
C GLN A 459 -3.27 -15.61 1.00
N PHE A 460 -4.13 -16.62 1.03
CA PHE A 460 -5.48 -16.57 1.59
C PHE A 460 -5.72 -17.68 2.61
N GLU A 461 -6.64 -17.45 3.52
CA GLU A 461 -7.21 -18.45 4.40
C GLU A 461 -8.52 -18.98 3.81
N VAL A 462 -8.63 -20.29 3.67
CA VAL A 462 -9.84 -20.99 3.22
C VAL A 462 -10.09 -22.16 4.18
N PHE A 463 -11.29 -22.25 4.76
CA PHE A 463 -11.64 -23.24 5.79
C PHE A 463 -10.64 -23.30 6.98
N GLY A 464 -10.08 -22.16 7.39
CA GLY A 464 -9.07 -22.08 8.46
C GLY A 464 -7.68 -22.63 8.08
N LYS A 465 -7.40 -22.81 6.78
CA LYS A 465 -6.09 -23.24 6.27
C LYS A 465 -5.53 -22.22 5.28
N ARG A 466 -4.20 -22.04 5.30
CA ARG A 466 -3.46 -21.15 4.40
C ARG A 466 -3.21 -21.83 3.04
N TYR A 467 -3.48 -21.10 1.97
CA TYR A 467 -3.15 -21.47 0.58
C TYR A 467 -2.52 -20.28 -0.14
N PHE A 468 -1.61 -20.51 -1.09
CA PHE A 468 -1.19 -19.47 -2.05
C PHE A 468 -2.15 -19.46 -3.24
N TRP A 469 -2.27 -18.33 -3.94
CA TRP A 469 -3.14 -18.15 -5.11
C TRP A 469 -2.95 -19.23 -6.18
N ARG A 470 -1.69 -19.54 -6.53
CA ARG A 470 -1.33 -20.62 -7.48
C ARG A 470 -1.83 -22.01 -7.05
N ASP A 471 -2.14 -22.21 -5.77
CA ASP A 471 -2.66 -23.45 -5.21
C ASP A 471 -4.22 -23.48 -5.24
N ILE A 472 -4.86 -22.38 -5.64
CA ILE A 472 -6.32 -22.18 -5.72
C ILE A 472 -6.72 -22.06 -7.20
N ALA A 473 -7.26 -23.15 -7.77
CA ALA A 473 -7.62 -23.22 -9.18
C ALA A 473 -8.99 -23.87 -9.39
N CYS A 474 -9.53 -23.82 -10.59
CA CYS A 474 -10.67 -24.64 -11.00
C CYS A 474 -10.23 -25.97 -11.60
N SER A 475 -11.02 -27.03 -11.39
CA SER A 475 -10.83 -28.32 -12.07
C SER A 475 -11.06 -28.24 -13.59
N VAL A 476 -11.90 -27.30 -14.03
CA VAL A 476 -12.09 -26.88 -15.42
C VAL A 476 -12.37 -25.37 -15.46
N ASN A 477 -12.02 -24.71 -16.56
CA ASN A 477 -12.30 -23.28 -16.74
C ASN A 477 -13.79 -22.94 -16.47
N PRO A 478 -14.09 -21.89 -15.68
CA PRO A 478 -15.45 -21.49 -15.32
C PRO A 478 -16.43 -21.47 -16.51
N ARG A 479 -17.56 -22.15 -16.35
CA ARG A 479 -18.58 -22.29 -17.39
C ARG A 479 -19.76 -21.37 -17.10
N ALA A 480 -20.02 -20.46 -18.02
CA ALA A 480 -21.28 -19.72 -18.04
C ALA A 480 -22.47 -20.65 -18.35
N THR A 481 -23.67 -20.13 -18.15
CA THR A 481 -24.96 -20.70 -18.58
C THR A 481 -25.93 -19.56 -18.90
N ILE A 482 -27.09 -19.89 -19.45
CA ILE A 482 -28.19 -18.94 -19.63
C ILE A 482 -29.13 -18.94 -18.43
N LYS A 483 -29.77 -17.80 -18.17
CA LYS A 483 -30.88 -17.63 -17.22
C LYS A 483 -31.97 -16.80 -17.88
N TYR A 484 -33.13 -17.39 -18.11
CA TYR A 484 -34.30 -16.65 -18.57
C TYR A 484 -34.76 -15.66 -17.49
N THR A 485 -34.96 -14.40 -17.89
CA THR A 485 -35.73 -13.45 -17.07
C THR A 485 -37.22 -13.59 -17.39
N ASN A 486 -38.07 -13.11 -16.48
CA ASN A 486 -39.50 -12.93 -16.74
C ASN A 486 -39.82 -11.59 -17.45
N SER A 487 -38.83 -10.98 -18.13
CA SER A 487 -38.92 -9.63 -18.69
C SER A 487 -38.86 -9.66 -20.22
N TYR A 488 -39.86 -9.06 -20.87
CA TYR A 488 -39.89 -8.94 -22.33
C TYR A 488 -39.09 -7.73 -22.81
N CYS A 489 -38.31 -7.90 -23.88
CA CYS A 489 -37.61 -6.82 -24.59
C CYS A 489 -38.32 -6.40 -25.88
N ALA A 490 -39.08 -7.32 -26.49
CA ALA A 490 -39.98 -7.04 -27.60
C ALA A 490 -41.20 -7.97 -27.52
N ARG A 491 -42.21 -7.72 -28.36
CA ARG A 491 -43.49 -8.45 -28.37
C ARG A 491 -43.35 -9.98 -28.28
N ASP A 492 -42.40 -10.53 -29.03
CA ASP A 492 -42.17 -11.97 -29.16
C ASP A 492 -40.75 -12.37 -28.70
N ALA A 493 -40.12 -11.54 -27.84
CA ALA A 493 -38.75 -11.76 -27.36
C ALA A 493 -38.58 -11.46 -25.87
N THR A 494 -37.88 -12.36 -25.18
CA THR A 494 -37.57 -12.26 -23.74
C THR A 494 -36.10 -11.89 -23.52
N MET A 495 -35.81 -11.24 -22.40
CA MET A 495 -34.44 -11.01 -21.95
C MET A 495 -33.89 -12.28 -21.30
N VAL A 496 -32.71 -12.69 -21.74
CA VAL A 496 -31.95 -13.83 -21.23
C VAL A 496 -30.63 -13.29 -20.70
N GLU A 497 -30.36 -13.48 -19.41
CA GLU A 497 -29.05 -13.19 -18.82
C GLU A 497 -28.08 -14.33 -19.20
N ILE A 498 -26.87 -13.98 -19.65
CA ILE A 498 -25.75 -14.91 -19.83
C ILE A 498 -24.72 -14.58 -18.75
N GLY A 499 -24.33 -15.61 -18.00
CA GLY A 499 -23.59 -15.42 -16.76
C GLY A 499 -23.26 -16.72 -16.07
N PHE A 500 -22.91 -16.64 -14.80
CA PHE A 500 -22.44 -17.76 -14.01
C PHE A 500 -23.40 -18.09 -12.88
N ASP A 501 -23.92 -19.31 -12.87
CA ASP A 501 -24.70 -19.86 -11.77
C ASP A 501 -23.75 -20.29 -10.64
N LEU A 502 -23.92 -19.71 -9.45
CA LEU A 502 -23.15 -20.03 -8.25
C LEU A 502 -23.92 -20.97 -7.30
N GLY A 503 -25.13 -21.39 -7.66
CA GLY A 503 -26.08 -22.09 -6.81
C GLY A 503 -26.87 -21.14 -5.89
N ASN A 504 -27.83 -21.69 -5.15
CA ASN A 504 -28.65 -20.97 -4.16
C ASN A 504 -29.32 -19.68 -4.71
N ASN A 505 -29.79 -19.73 -5.97
CA ASN A 505 -30.35 -18.61 -6.74
C ASN A 505 -29.39 -17.41 -6.95
N GLN A 506 -28.08 -17.56 -6.68
CA GLN A 506 -27.08 -16.55 -7.01
C GLN A 506 -26.62 -16.73 -8.47
N PHE A 507 -26.85 -15.71 -9.29
CA PHE A 507 -26.43 -15.69 -10.70
C PHE A 507 -25.69 -14.39 -11.02
N VAL A 508 -24.51 -14.52 -11.64
CA VAL A 508 -23.64 -13.38 -12.01
C VAL A 508 -23.75 -13.16 -13.51
N SER A 509 -24.68 -12.29 -13.94
CA SER A 509 -24.78 -11.88 -15.35
C SER A 509 -23.54 -11.10 -15.79
N ILE A 510 -23.15 -11.28 -17.05
CA ILE A 510 -22.08 -10.51 -17.72
C ILE A 510 -22.53 -9.93 -19.07
N MET A 511 -23.62 -10.43 -19.64
CA MET A 511 -24.29 -9.84 -20.80
C MET A 511 -25.75 -10.30 -20.83
N ASP A 512 -26.65 -9.44 -21.31
CA ASP A 512 -28.05 -9.80 -21.55
C ASP A 512 -28.31 -9.92 -23.06
N ILE A 513 -29.13 -10.89 -23.46
CA ILE A 513 -29.58 -11.10 -24.83
C ILE A 513 -31.09 -10.90 -24.91
N CYS A 514 -31.54 -10.07 -25.85
CA CYS A 514 -32.94 -10.04 -26.23
C CYS A 514 -33.20 -11.16 -27.25
N PHE A 515 -33.78 -12.28 -26.82
CA PHE A 515 -33.94 -13.48 -27.62
C PHE A 515 -35.39 -13.70 -28.05
N ASN A 516 -35.63 -13.75 -29.37
CA ASN A 516 -36.94 -14.10 -29.93
C ASN A 516 -37.10 -15.62 -29.91
N THR A 517 -38.03 -16.12 -29.09
CA THR A 517 -38.23 -17.56 -28.87
C THR A 517 -38.98 -18.26 -30.01
N LEU A 518 -39.67 -17.51 -30.87
CA LEU A 518 -40.38 -18.06 -32.04
C LEU A 518 -39.45 -18.25 -33.24
N SER A 519 -38.66 -17.23 -33.58
CA SER A 519 -37.68 -17.28 -34.69
C SER A 519 -36.28 -17.73 -34.28
N GLN A 520 -36.04 -17.93 -32.98
CA GLN A 520 -34.79 -18.43 -32.38
C GLN A 520 -33.54 -17.62 -32.77
N ILE A 521 -33.63 -16.31 -32.60
CA ILE A 521 -32.58 -15.34 -32.90
C ILE A 521 -32.37 -14.36 -31.74
N ALA A 522 -31.12 -14.02 -31.48
CA ALA A 522 -30.78 -12.82 -30.72
C ALA A 522 -31.12 -11.59 -31.58
N LEU A 523 -31.94 -10.68 -31.05
CA LEU A 523 -32.28 -9.40 -31.68
C LEU A 523 -31.24 -8.32 -31.37
N TYR A 524 -30.71 -8.33 -30.14
CA TYR A 524 -29.55 -7.56 -29.71
C TYR A 524 -28.92 -8.21 -28.47
N SER A 525 -27.68 -7.83 -28.16
CA SER A 525 -27.00 -8.06 -26.89
C SER A 525 -26.73 -6.73 -26.16
N ARG A 526 -26.56 -6.79 -24.84
CA ARG A 526 -26.22 -5.65 -23.98
C ARG A 526 -25.21 -6.12 -22.93
N TYR A 527 -24.13 -5.36 -22.74
CA TYR A 527 -23.09 -5.61 -21.75
C TYR A 527 -22.37 -4.31 -21.44
N ASP A 528 -21.79 -4.22 -20.25
CA ASP A 528 -20.99 -3.07 -19.82
C ASP A 528 -19.50 -3.38 -20.06
N ILE A 529 -18.79 -2.45 -20.73
CA ILE A 529 -17.36 -2.56 -20.99
C ILE A 529 -16.60 -1.81 -19.87
N THR A 530 -15.74 -2.52 -19.14
CA THR A 530 -14.89 -1.90 -18.09
C THR A 530 -13.67 -1.20 -18.71
N ALA A 531 -13.21 -0.10 -18.09
CA ALA A 531 -11.94 0.54 -18.45
C ALA A 531 -10.72 -0.40 -18.31
N SER A 532 -10.81 -1.40 -17.43
CA SER A 532 -9.80 -2.47 -17.27
C SER A 532 -9.55 -3.29 -18.54
N ILE A 533 -10.38 -3.15 -19.60
CA ILE A 533 -10.25 -3.89 -20.86
C ILE A 533 -8.92 -3.63 -21.62
N HIS A 534 -8.19 -2.57 -21.24
CA HIS A 534 -6.81 -2.35 -21.70
C HIS A 534 -5.84 -3.48 -21.32
N SER A 535 -6.16 -4.28 -20.30
CA SER A 535 -5.36 -5.41 -19.80
C SER A 535 -5.96 -6.78 -20.20
N ASN A 536 -6.66 -6.89 -21.34
CA ASN A 536 -7.45 -8.09 -21.67
C ASN A 536 -6.63 -9.37 -21.91
N ASP A 537 -7.27 -10.50 -21.61
CA ASP A 537 -6.67 -11.83 -21.73
C ASP A 537 -6.55 -12.24 -23.21
N GLU A 538 -5.38 -11.98 -23.81
CA GLU A 538 -5.03 -12.47 -25.13
C GLU A 538 -4.59 -13.95 -25.13
N THR A 539 -4.27 -14.51 -23.96
CA THR A 539 -3.73 -15.87 -23.82
C THR A 539 -4.81 -16.95 -24.01
N PHE A 540 -6.06 -16.64 -23.66
CA PHE A 540 -7.14 -17.62 -23.68
C PHE A 540 -7.52 -18.08 -25.09
N SER A 541 -7.21 -19.35 -25.35
CA SER A 541 -7.51 -20.05 -26.60
C SER A 541 -9.01 -20.03 -26.94
N ARG A 542 -9.33 -19.89 -28.23
CA ARG A 542 -10.72 -19.81 -28.70
C ARG A 542 -11.48 -21.14 -28.43
N PRO A 543 -12.62 -21.12 -27.70
CA PRO A 543 -13.39 -22.32 -27.41
C PRO A 543 -14.21 -22.79 -28.62
N THR A 544 -14.73 -24.02 -28.54
CA THR A 544 -15.85 -24.43 -29.39
C THR A 544 -17.14 -23.78 -28.91
N PHE A 545 -18.01 -23.41 -29.85
CA PHE A 545 -19.37 -22.95 -29.53
C PHE A 545 -20.14 -23.99 -28.70
N TYR A 546 -20.97 -23.51 -27.77
CA TYR A 546 -21.74 -24.32 -26.84
C TYR A 546 -23.24 -24.09 -27.05
N GLU A 547 -23.95 -25.13 -27.48
CA GLU A 547 -25.40 -25.09 -27.70
C GLU A 547 -26.16 -25.26 -26.36
N ASP A 548 -26.70 -24.16 -25.83
CA ASP A 548 -27.55 -24.19 -24.64
C ASP A 548 -28.89 -24.88 -24.92
N ARG A 549 -29.14 -25.96 -24.18
CA ARG A 549 -30.26 -26.90 -24.40
C ARG A 549 -31.63 -26.25 -24.34
N ASP A 550 -31.76 -25.23 -23.48
CA ASP A 550 -33.02 -24.55 -23.20
C ASP A 550 -33.16 -23.23 -24.00
N MET A 551 -32.16 -22.85 -24.81
CA MET A 551 -32.20 -21.67 -25.68
C MET A 551 -32.79 -21.98 -27.05
N TYR A 552 -32.40 -23.11 -27.66
CA TYR A 552 -32.73 -23.45 -29.04
C TYR A 552 -33.62 -24.70 -29.14
N ASN A 553 -34.89 -24.53 -29.51
CA ASN A 553 -35.83 -25.62 -29.75
C ASN A 553 -35.80 -26.05 -31.23
N LEU A 554 -34.69 -26.69 -31.65
CA LEU A 554 -34.41 -27.10 -33.02
C LEU A 554 -34.61 -28.61 -33.24
N LYS A 555 -34.93 -29.01 -34.47
CA LYS A 555 -35.05 -30.42 -34.89
C LYS A 555 -33.68 -31.07 -35.15
N GLY A 556 -32.77 -30.95 -34.18
CA GLY A 556 -31.37 -31.35 -34.24
C GLY A 556 -30.43 -30.20 -33.85
N ARG A 557 -29.15 -30.52 -33.61
CA ARG A 557 -28.17 -29.55 -33.10
C ARG A 557 -27.87 -28.41 -34.08
N ILE A 558 -27.72 -27.18 -33.57
CA ILE A 558 -27.37 -25.95 -34.30
C ILE A 558 -26.11 -26.14 -35.18
N ASP A 559 -25.09 -26.82 -34.65
CA ASP A 559 -23.86 -27.24 -35.35
C ASP A 559 -24.10 -28.05 -36.62
N THR A 560 -25.25 -28.72 -36.74
CA THR A 560 -25.59 -29.51 -37.92
C THR A 560 -26.01 -28.61 -39.08
N TYR A 561 -26.78 -27.55 -38.81
CA TYR A 561 -27.24 -26.60 -39.82
C TYR A 561 -26.08 -25.76 -40.37
N TYR A 562 -25.11 -25.40 -39.51
CA TYR A 562 -23.90 -24.68 -39.92
C TYR A 562 -22.88 -25.50 -40.72
N LYS A 563 -23.09 -26.79 -40.99
CA LYS A 563 -22.19 -27.55 -41.90
C LYS A 563 -22.40 -27.09 -43.35
N LYS A 564 -21.33 -26.72 -44.07
CA LYS A 564 -21.39 -26.19 -45.46
C LYS A 564 -22.36 -26.96 -46.38
N ASN A 565 -22.35 -28.30 -46.33
CA ASN A 565 -23.27 -29.12 -47.13
C ASN A 565 -24.76 -28.95 -46.75
N ARG A 566 -25.09 -28.76 -45.47
CA ARG A 566 -26.47 -28.48 -45.02
C ARG A 566 -26.90 -27.08 -45.42
N GLN A 567 -26.03 -26.07 -45.20
CA GLN A 567 -26.27 -24.70 -45.68
C GLN A 567 -26.56 -24.68 -47.19
N ARG A 568 -25.73 -25.37 -47.97
CA ARG A 568 -25.86 -25.49 -49.44
C ARG A 568 -27.20 -26.09 -49.83
N THR A 569 -27.59 -27.24 -49.27
CA THR A 569 -28.91 -27.85 -49.55
C THR A 569 -30.05 -26.89 -49.21
N THR A 570 -30.03 -26.24 -48.05
CA THR A 570 -31.09 -25.32 -47.62
C THR A 570 -31.20 -24.10 -48.53
N ILE A 571 -30.09 -23.42 -48.80
CA ILE A 571 -30.08 -22.19 -49.62
C ILE A 571 -30.39 -22.49 -51.09
N ASN A 572 -29.89 -23.60 -51.64
CA ASN A 572 -30.22 -24.00 -53.02
C ASN A 572 -31.71 -24.34 -53.15
N ASN A 573 -32.29 -25.08 -52.19
CA ASN A 573 -33.73 -25.38 -52.19
C ASN A 573 -34.59 -24.11 -52.12
N LEU A 574 -34.22 -23.13 -51.29
CA LEU A 574 -34.92 -21.84 -51.18
C LEU A 574 -34.81 -20.97 -52.44
N LEU A 575 -33.75 -21.14 -53.24
CA LEU A 575 -33.46 -20.35 -54.44
C LEU A 575 -33.71 -21.10 -55.77
N GLY A 576 -34.36 -22.27 -55.72
CA GLY A 576 -34.67 -23.07 -56.91
C GLY A 576 -33.45 -23.64 -57.65
N LEU A 577 -32.32 -23.80 -56.96
CA LEU A 577 -31.06 -24.32 -57.53
C LEU A 577 -30.90 -25.83 -57.29
N PRO A 578 -30.13 -26.55 -58.14
CA PRO A 578 -29.75 -27.93 -57.87
C PRO A 578 -29.07 -28.08 -56.49
N PRO A 579 -29.36 -29.11 -55.69
CA PRO A 579 -28.80 -29.26 -54.34
C PRO A 579 -27.26 -29.24 -54.26
N THR A 580 -26.59 -29.66 -55.33
CA THR A 580 -25.12 -29.67 -55.48
C THR A 580 -24.52 -28.32 -55.87
N SER A 581 -25.32 -27.31 -56.23
CA SER A 581 -24.83 -26.01 -56.71
C SER A 581 -23.95 -25.30 -55.68
N SER A 582 -22.76 -24.87 -56.10
CA SER A 582 -21.80 -24.13 -55.26
C SER A 582 -21.98 -22.61 -55.32
N LYS A 583 -22.97 -22.10 -56.08
CA LYS A 583 -23.14 -20.67 -56.43
C LYS A 583 -23.14 -19.73 -55.22
N TYR A 584 -23.82 -20.10 -54.14
CA TYR A 584 -23.95 -19.28 -52.92
C TYR A 584 -23.37 -19.90 -51.66
N ILE A 585 -22.95 -21.19 -51.70
CA ILE A 585 -22.19 -21.85 -50.63
C ILE A 585 -21.09 -22.67 -51.31
N SER A 586 -19.90 -22.09 -51.39
CA SER A 586 -18.76 -22.67 -52.11
C SER A 586 -18.06 -23.77 -51.28
N ASN A 587 -16.97 -24.34 -51.79
CA ASN A 587 -16.11 -25.22 -51.00
C ASN A 587 -15.04 -24.43 -50.21
N GLY A 588 -14.60 -23.28 -50.76
CA GLY A 588 -13.77 -22.28 -50.07
C GLY A 588 -14.61 -21.42 -49.11
N ASP A 589 -14.22 -20.16 -48.94
CA ASP A 589 -14.57 -19.39 -47.75
C ASP A 589 -15.94 -18.69 -47.80
N PHE A 590 -16.65 -18.80 -48.92
CA PHE A 590 -18.02 -18.29 -49.04
C PHE A 590 -19.03 -19.29 -48.44
N PHE A 591 -19.27 -19.16 -47.13
CA PHE A 591 -20.26 -19.90 -46.33
C PHE A 591 -20.65 -19.09 -45.08
N LEU A 592 -21.77 -19.42 -44.43
CA LEU A 592 -22.19 -18.76 -43.18
C LEU A 592 -21.39 -19.31 -41.99
N SER A 593 -20.75 -18.44 -41.24
CA SER A 593 -20.13 -18.77 -39.94
C SER A 593 -21.10 -18.49 -38.79
N ARG A 594 -20.82 -19.06 -37.61
CA ARG A 594 -21.45 -18.61 -36.36
C ARG A 594 -20.78 -17.31 -35.91
N GLY A 595 -21.58 -16.26 -35.71
CA GLY A 595 -21.14 -15.06 -35.00
C GLY A 595 -21.06 -15.31 -33.49
N HIS A 596 -20.39 -14.41 -32.77
CA HIS A 596 -20.44 -14.34 -31.31
C HIS A 596 -21.65 -13.50 -30.89
N LEU A 597 -22.19 -13.72 -29.69
CA LEU A 597 -23.30 -12.91 -29.16
C LEU A 597 -22.86 -11.49 -28.74
N ALA A 598 -21.58 -11.34 -28.41
CA ALA A 598 -20.87 -10.10 -28.13
C ALA A 598 -19.41 -10.25 -28.59
N ALA A 599 -18.65 -9.17 -28.79
CA ALA A 599 -17.29 -9.29 -29.29
C ALA A 599 -16.34 -9.86 -28.22
N LYS A 600 -15.48 -10.84 -28.57
CA LYS A 600 -14.54 -11.47 -27.62
C LYS A 600 -13.63 -10.43 -26.95
N SER A 601 -13.21 -9.42 -27.72
CA SER A 601 -12.30 -8.34 -27.32
C SER A 601 -12.79 -7.49 -26.14
N ASP A 602 -14.09 -7.48 -25.90
CA ASP A 602 -14.75 -6.50 -25.03
C ASP A 602 -14.88 -7.01 -23.58
N PHE A 603 -14.40 -8.24 -23.33
CA PHE A 603 -14.39 -8.88 -22.02
C PHE A 603 -12.96 -9.14 -21.53
N LEU A 604 -12.69 -8.76 -20.28
CA LEU A 604 -11.36 -8.80 -19.68
C LEU A 604 -10.83 -10.24 -19.55
N TYR A 605 -11.57 -11.10 -18.83
CA TYR A 605 -11.09 -12.43 -18.45
C TYR A 605 -11.50 -13.51 -19.46
N GLY A 606 -10.63 -14.48 -19.72
CA GLY A 606 -10.88 -15.60 -20.61
C GLY A 606 -12.19 -16.37 -20.38
N PHE A 607 -12.66 -16.49 -19.13
CA PHE A 607 -13.97 -17.09 -18.84
C PHE A 607 -15.16 -16.25 -19.32
N GLN A 608 -15.07 -14.91 -19.27
CA GLN A 608 -16.10 -14.01 -19.81
C GLN A 608 -16.09 -14.03 -21.34
N GLN A 609 -14.89 -13.95 -21.92
CA GLN A 609 -14.66 -14.07 -23.36
C GLN A 609 -15.27 -15.36 -23.94
N ASN A 610 -15.12 -16.49 -23.22
CA ASN A 610 -15.71 -17.78 -23.59
C ASN A 610 -17.25 -17.80 -23.56
N ALA A 611 -17.90 -16.93 -22.79
CA ALA A 611 -19.35 -16.89 -22.71
C ALA A 611 -20.02 -16.34 -23.98
N THR A 612 -19.28 -15.60 -24.82
CA THR A 612 -19.77 -15.05 -26.10
C THR A 612 -20.07 -16.11 -27.18
N PHE A 613 -19.74 -17.39 -26.93
CA PHE A 613 -19.76 -18.51 -27.87
C PHE A 613 -20.97 -19.44 -27.69
N ARG A 614 -22.19 -18.88 -27.70
CA ARG A 614 -23.48 -19.59 -27.52
C ARG A 614 -24.43 -19.34 -28.69
#